data_AF-A0A955BCY7-F1
#
_entry.id   AF-A0A955BCY7-F1
#
_cell.length_a   1.000
_cell.length_b   1.000
_cell.length_c   1.000
_cell.angle_alpha   90.00
_cell.angle_beta   90.00
_cell.angle_gamma   90.00
#
_symmetry.space_group_name_H-M   'P 1'
#
loop_
_entity.id
_entity.type
_entity.pdbx_description
1 polymer ?
#
loop_
_entity_poly.entity_id
_entity_poly.type
_entity_poly.pdbx_seq_one_letter_code
_entity_poly.pdbx_strand_id
1 'polypeptide(L)'
;MSQELRRRIFEQLDSLVLVDPHTHINPHAPASQTLADILGYHYYTELAHSAGMAREQIEEPGLDPREKVGRLMANLGPIDNTIQYSWFVEMAQAFFGFEGDRIDGENWESLYDAAAEKMAAEDWAEQVLRH
;
A
#
# COMPACT_ATOMS: atom_id res chain seq x y z
N MET A 1 -27.42 -4.17 -15.61
CA MET A 1 -27.48 -3.33 -14.40
C MET A 1 -26.96 -1.95 -14.78
N SER A 2 -27.66 -0.86 -14.47
CA SER A 2 -27.17 0.48 -14.83
C SER A 2 -26.00 0.88 -13.93
N GLN A 3 -25.07 1.69 -14.46
CA GLN A 3 -23.95 2.21 -13.66
C GLN A 3 -24.44 3.04 -12.46
N GLU A 4 -25.57 3.74 -12.63
CA GLU A 4 -26.21 4.50 -11.56
C GLU A 4 -26.67 3.59 -10.40
N LEU A 5 -27.30 2.44 -10.70
CA LEU A 5 -27.73 1.51 -9.66
C LEU A 5 -26.52 0.91 -8.92
N ARG A 6 -25.45 0.55 -9.66
CA ARG A 6 -24.21 0.04 -9.04
C ARG A 6 -23.59 1.08 -8.10
N ARG A 7 -23.48 2.33 -8.54
CA ARG A 7 -22.94 3.44 -7.73
C ARG A 7 -23.75 3.64 -6.46
N ARG A 8 -25.08 3.72 -6.57
CA ARG A 8 -25.96 3.90 -5.41
C ARG A 8 -25.85 2.77 -4.39
N ILE A 9 -25.74 1.52 -4.84
CA ILE A 9 -25.55 0.38 -3.94
C ILE A 9 -24.18 0.48 -3.25
N PHE A 10 -23.13 0.77 -4.01
CA PHE A 10 -21.78 0.94 -3.46
C PHE A 10 -21.74 2.03 -2.39
N GLU A 11 -22.24 3.23 -2.70
CA GLU A 11 -22.27 4.37 -1.76
C GLU A 11 -22.98 4.04 -0.44
N GLN A 12 -24.02 3.20 -0.46
CA GLN A 12 -24.70 2.78 0.77
C GLN A 12 -23.89 1.75 1.57
N LEU A 13 -23.23 0.81 0.89
CA LEU A 13 -22.39 -0.20 1.56
C LEU A 13 -21.13 0.42 2.16
N ASP A 14 -20.50 1.35 1.45
CA ASP A 14 -19.27 2.06 1.84
C ASP A 14 -19.48 2.96 3.06
N SER A 15 -20.71 3.46 3.26
CA SER A 15 -21.06 4.33 4.40
C SER A 15 -21.14 3.60 5.76
N LEU A 16 -21.06 2.27 5.78
CA LEU A 16 -21.22 1.47 6.98
C LEU A 16 -19.89 1.40 7.75
N VAL A 17 -19.95 1.70 9.05
CA VAL A 17 -18.82 1.46 9.96
C VAL A 17 -18.54 -0.04 10.03
N LEU A 18 -17.30 -0.43 9.73
CA LEU A 18 -16.86 -1.81 9.74
C LEU A 18 -16.28 -2.20 11.11
N VAL A 19 -16.57 -3.43 11.53
CA VAL A 19 -15.85 -4.12 12.61
C VAL A 19 -15.19 -5.34 11.98
N ASP A 20 -13.88 -5.27 11.77
CA ASP A 20 -13.12 -6.37 11.19
C ASP A 20 -13.09 -7.55 12.17
N PRO A 21 -13.74 -8.70 11.84
CA PRO A 21 -13.81 -9.83 12.75
C PRO A 21 -12.52 -10.66 12.77
N HIS A 22 -11.57 -10.43 11.86
CA HIS A 22 -10.34 -11.21 11.80
C HIS A 22 -9.17 -10.47 11.15
N THR A 23 -8.16 -10.19 11.97
CA THR A 23 -6.92 -9.55 11.52
C THR A 23 -5.71 -10.05 12.26
N HIS A 24 -4.52 -9.70 11.76
CA HIS A 24 -3.23 -9.99 12.37
C HIS A 24 -2.53 -8.71 12.87
N ILE A 25 -3.28 -7.63 13.09
CA ILE A 25 -2.75 -6.36 13.61
C ILE A 25 -2.05 -6.55 14.96
N ASN A 26 -0.84 -6.02 15.07
CA ASN A 26 -0.15 -5.86 16.34
C ASN A 26 -0.74 -4.64 17.08
N PRO A 27 -1.39 -4.80 18.25
CA PRO A 27 -2.03 -3.67 18.94
C PRO A 27 -1.05 -2.61 19.44
N HIS A 28 0.26 -2.91 19.52
CA HIS A 28 1.29 -1.95 19.91
C HIS A 28 1.89 -1.17 18.74
N ALA A 29 1.63 -1.60 17.51
CA ALA A 29 2.07 -0.94 16.28
C ALA A 29 1.04 -1.21 15.17
N PRO A 30 -0.17 -0.63 15.27
CA PRO A 30 -1.29 -1.02 14.42
C PRO A 30 -1.25 -0.39 13.02
N ALA A 31 -0.44 0.64 12.81
CA ALA A 31 -0.28 1.32 11.52
C ALA A 31 1.18 1.24 11.05
N SER A 32 1.36 1.27 9.74
CA SER A 32 2.66 1.35 9.09
C SER A 32 3.42 2.62 9.48
N GLN A 33 4.75 2.55 9.49
CA GLN A 33 5.66 3.67 9.73
C GLN A 33 6.33 4.14 8.44
N THR A 34 6.52 3.25 7.48
CA THR A 34 7.03 3.58 6.13
C THR A 34 6.36 2.73 5.06
N LEU A 35 6.55 3.08 3.79
CA LEU A 35 6.09 2.22 2.68
C LEU A 35 6.75 0.83 2.68
N ALA A 36 7.86 0.63 3.39
CA ALA A 36 8.48 -0.69 3.51
C ALA A 36 7.63 -1.68 4.31
N ASP A 37 6.78 -1.20 5.22
CA ASP A 37 5.85 -2.07 5.97
C ASP A 37 4.71 -2.57 5.06
N ILE A 38 4.39 -1.80 4.02
CA ILE A 38 3.35 -2.09 3.04
C ILE A 38 3.93 -2.94 1.91
N LEU A 39 4.89 -2.41 1.15
CA LEU A 39 5.50 -3.10 0.01
C LEU A 39 6.41 -4.25 0.44
N GLY A 40 6.89 -4.25 1.68
CA GLY A 40 7.62 -5.38 2.26
C GLY A 40 6.72 -6.51 2.76
N TYR A 41 5.40 -6.31 2.78
CA TYR A 41 4.44 -7.36 3.11
C TYR A 41 4.34 -8.38 1.98
N HIS A 42 4.01 -9.62 2.34
CA HIS A 42 4.17 -10.77 1.46
C HIS A 42 3.35 -10.68 0.16
N TYR A 43 2.25 -9.92 0.14
CA TYR A 43 1.46 -9.68 -1.08
C TYR A 43 2.29 -9.10 -2.23
N TYR A 44 3.29 -8.26 -1.94
CA TYR A 44 4.10 -7.61 -2.97
C TYR A 44 5.44 -8.32 -3.16
N THR A 45 6.07 -8.77 -2.08
CA THR A 45 7.38 -9.43 -2.17
C THR A 45 7.28 -10.80 -2.82
N GLU A 46 6.23 -11.58 -2.55
CA GLU A 46 6.02 -12.87 -3.21
C GLU A 46 5.70 -12.69 -4.71
N LEU A 47 4.93 -11.66 -5.07
CA LEU A 47 4.64 -11.33 -6.46
C LEU A 47 5.89 -10.85 -7.21
N ALA A 48 6.68 -9.95 -6.61
CA ALA A 48 7.94 -9.50 -7.18
C ALA A 48 8.90 -10.69 -7.39
N HIS A 49 8.99 -11.58 -6.40
CA HIS A 49 9.78 -12.81 -6.53
C HIS A 49 9.24 -13.73 -7.63
N SER A 50 7.93 -13.95 -7.66
CA SER A 50 7.26 -14.76 -8.69
C SER A 50 7.43 -14.18 -10.09
N ALA A 51 7.60 -12.86 -10.22
CA ALA A 51 7.87 -12.17 -11.47
C ALA A 51 9.35 -12.19 -11.88
N GLY A 52 10.24 -12.76 -11.05
CA GLY A 52 11.64 -12.99 -11.39
C GLY A 52 12.66 -12.23 -10.54
N MET A 53 12.24 -11.43 -9.56
CA MET A 53 13.17 -10.77 -8.63
C MET A 53 13.80 -11.81 -7.69
N ALA A 54 15.12 -11.77 -7.50
CA ALA A 54 15.78 -12.71 -6.61
C ALA A 54 15.39 -12.44 -5.14
N ARG A 55 15.09 -13.49 -4.38
CA ARG A 55 14.71 -13.36 -2.97
C ARG A 55 15.78 -12.64 -2.15
N GLU A 56 17.05 -12.90 -2.46
CA GLU A 56 18.22 -12.31 -1.80
C GLU A 56 18.28 -10.78 -1.98
N GLN A 57 17.68 -10.24 -3.05
CA GLN A 57 17.57 -8.79 -3.25
C GLN A 57 16.45 -8.16 -2.42
N ILE A 58 15.41 -8.93 -2.10
CA ILE A 58 14.24 -8.51 -1.31
C ILE A 58 14.53 -8.62 0.19
N GLU A 59 15.17 -9.71 0.61
CA GLU A 59 15.38 -10.12 2.00
C GLU A 59 16.81 -9.87 2.50
N GLU A 60 17.55 -8.97 1.85
CA GLU A 60 18.92 -8.63 2.27
C GLU A 60 18.93 -8.16 3.74
N PRO A 61 19.76 -8.76 4.62
CA PRO A 61 19.81 -8.37 6.03
C PRO A 61 20.28 -6.93 6.21
N GLY A 62 19.58 -6.16 7.06
CA GLY A 62 19.95 -4.78 7.36
C GLY A 62 19.64 -3.77 6.25
N LEU A 63 18.81 -4.17 5.29
CA LEU A 63 18.39 -3.30 4.19
C LEU A 63 17.62 -2.08 4.73
N ASP A 64 18.02 -0.90 4.28
CA ASP A 64 17.30 0.33 4.59
C ASP A 64 15.86 0.28 4.03
N PRO A 65 14.84 0.75 4.77
CA PRO A 65 13.45 0.73 4.31
C PRO A 65 13.22 1.39 2.95
N ARG A 66 13.87 2.52 2.68
CA ARG A 66 13.73 3.26 1.41
C ARG A 66 14.39 2.49 0.27
N GLU A 67 15.58 1.95 0.51
CA GLU A 67 16.28 1.09 -0.44
C GLU A 67 15.45 -0.16 -0.79
N LYS A 68 14.84 -0.82 0.21
CA LYS A 68 13.94 -1.96 -0.02
C LYS A 68 12.79 -1.60 -0.95
N VAL A 69 12.14 -0.47 -0.70
CA VAL A 69 11.06 0.03 -1.56
C VAL A 69 11.58 0.30 -2.98
N GLY A 70 12.72 0.99 -3.12
CA GLY A 70 13.30 1.28 -4.44
C GLY A 70 13.57 0.01 -5.26
N ARG A 71 14.11 -1.05 -4.63
CA ARG A 71 14.33 -2.34 -5.29
C ARG A 71 13.03 -3.01 -5.75
N LEU A 72 11.98 -2.94 -4.94
CA LEU A 72 10.66 -3.47 -5.29
C LEU A 72 10.02 -2.64 -6.41
N MET A 73 10.12 -1.31 -6.36
CA MET A 73 9.60 -0.41 -7.39
C MET A 73 10.25 -0.63 -8.76
N ALA A 74 11.55 -0.92 -8.79
CA ALA A 74 12.26 -1.29 -10.01
C ALA A 74 11.73 -2.60 -10.64
N ASN A 75 11.05 -3.46 -9.87
CA ASN A 75 10.51 -4.75 -10.28
C ASN A 75 8.97 -4.83 -10.21
N LEU A 76 8.28 -3.69 -10.04
CA LEU A 76 6.82 -3.65 -9.91
C LEU A 76 6.08 -3.64 -11.26
N GLY A 77 6.77 -3.29 -12.36
CA GLY A 77 6.19 -3.29 -13.72
C GLY A 77 5.52 -4.60 -14.13
N PRO A 78 6.13 -5.78 -13.93
CA PRO A 78 5.51 -7.07 -14.25
C PRO A 78 4.24 -7.43 -13.45
N ILE A 79 3.93 -6.70 -12.37
CA ILE A 79 2.79 -6.99 -11.49
C ILE A 79 1.76 -5.85 -11.46
N ASP A 80 1.91 -4.84 -12.32
CA ASP A 80 1.01 -3.67 -12.41
C ASP A 80 -0.43 -4.04 -12.85
N ASN A 81 -0.61 -5.24 -13.39
CA ASN A 81 -1.89 -5.80 -13.79
C ASN A 81 -2.59 -6.60 -12.68
N THR A 82 -2.00 -6.71 -11.48
CA THR A 82 -2.52 -7.53 -10.38
C THR A 82 -3.50 -6.76 -9.49
N ILE A 83 -4.41 -7.47 -8.82
CA ILE A 83 -5.31 -6.83 -7.85
C ILE A 83 -4.53 -6.27 -6.65
N GLN A 84 -3.44 -6.91 -6.25
CA GLN A 84 -2.56 -6.45 -5.18
C GLN A 84 -1.94 -5.09 -5.51
N TYR A 85 -1.54 -4.88 -6.78
CA TYR A 85 -1.08 -3.58 -7.24
C TYR A 85 -2.19 -2.53 -7.20
N SER A 86 -3.42 -2.87 -7.60
CA SER A 86 -4.55 -1.93 -7.47
C SER A 86 -4.79 -1.51 -6.02
N TRP A 87 -4.66 -2.42 -5.04
CA TRP A 87 -4.74 -2.06 -3.61
C TRP A 87 -3.67 -1.05 -3.20
N PHE A 88 -2.45 -1.17 -3.74
CA PHE A 88 -1.37 -0.24 -3.44
C PHE A 88 -1.67 1.17 -3.97
N VAL A 89 -2.13 1.26 -5.23
CA VAL A 89 -2.47 2.53 -5.87
C VAL A 89 -3.65 3.20 -5.15
N GLU A 90 -4.75 2.47 -4.92
CA GLU A 90 -5.94 3.00 -4.24
C GLU A 90 -5.63 3.46 -2.81
N MET A 91 -4.83 2.69 -2.07
CA MET A 91 -4.37 3.08 -0.74
C MET A 91 -3.47 4.33 -0.79
N ALA A 92 -2.56 4.43 -1.76
CA ALA A 92 -1.72 5.61 -1.92
C ALA A 92 -2.54 6.87 -2.23
N GLN A 93 -3.60 6.74 -3.03
CA GLN A 93 -4.54 7.82 -3.32
C GLN A 93 -5.31 8.24 -2.06
N ALA A 94 -5.87 7.26 -1.34
CA ALA A 94 -6.68 7.47 -0.15
C ALA A 94 -5.92 8.13 1.01
N PHE A 95 -4.71 7.64 1.27
CA PHE A 95 -3.98 7.95 2.51
C PHE A 95 -2.81 8.91 2.33
N PHE A 96 -2.19 8.94 1.16
CA PHE A 96 -0.96 9.70 0.92
C PHE A 96 -1.11 10.82 -0.12
N GLY A 97 -2.32 11.02 -0.64
CA GLY A 97 -2.61 12.10 -1.59
C GLY A 97 -2.00 11.88 -2.98
N PHE A 98 -1.74 10.62 -3.36
CA PHE A 98 -1.31 10.29 -4.71
C PHE A 98 -2.43 10.61 -5.72
N GLU A 99 -2.13 11.33 -6.80
CA GLU A 99 -3.12 11.71 -7.81
C GLU A 99 -3.03 10.89 -9.11
N GLY A 100 -1.98 10.06 -9.25
CA GLY A 100 -1.78 9.22 -10.43
C GLY A 100 -2.58 7.92 -10.40
N ASP A 101 -2.59 7.21 -11.52
CA ASP A 101 -3.18 5.87 -11.68
C ASP A 101 -2.13 4.75 -11.70
N ARG A 102 -0.85 5.11 -11.71
CA ARG A 102 0.30 4.19 -11.77
C ARG A 102 1.47 4.74 -10.97
N ILE A 103 1.99 3.92 -10.05
CA ILE A 103 3.20 4.18 -9.28
C ILE A 103 4.36 3.40 -9.91
N ASP A 104 5.44 4.08 -10.26
CA ASP A 104 6.60 3.50 -10.95
C ASP A 104 7.91 4.20 -10.55
N GLY A 105 8.98 3.95 -11.32
CA GLY A 105 10.31 4.49 -11.06
C GLY A 105 10.40 6.02 -11.04
N GLU A 106 9.44 6.73 -11.64
CA GLU A 106 9.49 8.19 -11.76
C GLU A 106 8.86 8.91 -10.56
N ASN A 107 7.93 8.26 -9.84
CA ASN A 107 7.11 8.92 -8.82
C ASN A 107 7.16 8.29 -7.42
N TRP A 108 7.73 7.08 -7.29
CA TRP A 108 7.72 6.37 -6.00
C TRP A 108 8.47 7.08 -4.88
N GLU A 109 9.54 7.82 -5.19
CA GLU A 109 10.32 8.53 -4.16
C GLU A 109 9.51 9.66 -3.53
N SER A 110 8.84 10.46 -4.35
CA SER A 110 7.93 11.52 -3.88
C SER A 110 6.80 10.93 -3.05
N LEU A 111 6.25 9.79 -3.48
CA LEU A 111 5.25 9.06 -2.70
C LEU A 111 5.82 8.56 -1.36
N TYR A 112 7.04 8.03 -1.36
CA TYR A 112 7.71 7.57 -0.14
C TYR A 112 7.83 8.70 0.88
N ASP A 113 8.26 9.89 0.45
CA ASP A 113 8.41 11.05 1.32
C ASP A 113 7.07 11.54 1.87
N ALA A 114 6.07 11.68 1.00
CA ALA A 114 4.72 12.08 1.42
C ALA A 114 4.11 11.07 2.40
N ALA A 115 4.28 9.78 2.13
CA ALA A 115 3.79 8.72 2.99
C ALA A 115 4.51 8.70 4.34
N ALA A 116 5.84 8.86 4.37
CA ALA A 116 6.61 8.92 5.61
C ALA A 116 6.24 10.14 6.46
N GLU A 117 6.00 11.30 5.84
CA GLU A 117 5.52 12.50 6.53
C GLU A 117 4.14 12.26 7.18
N LYS A 118 3.20 11.64 6.45
CA LYS A 118 1.87 11.29 6.98
C LYS A 118 1.95 10.28 8.12
N MET A 119 2.73 9.21 7.94
CA MET A 119 2.87 8.14 8.93
C MET A 119 3.59 8.57 10.21
N ALA A 120 4.34 9.68 10.18
CA ALA A 120 5.00 10.24 11.35
C ALA A 120 4.06 11.01 12.29
N ALA A 121 2.81 11.28 11.90
CA ALA A 121 1.84 11.94 12.76
C ALA A 121 1.51 11.08 14.00
N GLU A 122 1.45 11.71 15.19
CA GLU A 122 1.17 10.99 16.45
C GLU A 122 -0.19 10.27 16.45
N ASP A 123 -1.16 10.82 15.73
CA ASP A 123 -2.52 10.30 15.58
C ASP A 123 -2.71 9.48 14.29
N TRP A 124 -1.64 9.09 13.59
CA TRP A 124 -1.73 8.41 12.30
C TRP A 124 -2.63 7.16 12.32
N ALA A 125 -2.48 6.31 13.33
CA ALA A 125 -3.32 5.12 13.48
C ALA A 125 -4.82 5.47 13.61
N GLU A 126 -5.15 6.58 14.26
CA GLU A 126 -6.53 7.06 14.35
C GLU A 126 -7.03 7.66 13.04
N GLN A 127 -6.16 8.39 12.31
CA GLN A 127 -6.50 8.90 10.98
C GLN A 127 -6.86 7.75 10.01
N VAL A 128 -6.11 6.64 10.05
CA VAL A 128 -6.41 5.46 9.23
C VAL A 128 -7.78 4.85 9.55
N LEU A 129 -8.16 4.80 10.83
CA LEU A 129 -9.46 4.23 11.26
C LEU A 129 -10.67 5.12 10.94
N ARG A 130 -10.44 6.42 10.69
CA ARG A 130 -11.50 7.41 10.44
C ARG A 130 -11.72 7.73 8.96
N HIS A 131 -10.83 7.26 8.08
CA HIS A 131 -10.95 7.42 6.63
C HIS A 131 -12.16 6.65 6.11
#